data_AF-A0A317C9P7-F1
#
_entry.id   AF-A0A317C9P7-F1
#
_cell.length_a   1.000
_cell.length_b   1.000
_cell.length_c   1.000
_cell.angle_alpha   90.00
_cell.angle_beta   90.00
_cell.angle_gamma   90.00
#
_symmetry.space_group_name_H-M   'P 1'
#
loop_
_entity.id
_entity.type
_entity.pdbx_description
1 polymer ?
#
loop_
_entity_poly.entity_id
_entity_poly.type
_entity_poly.pdbx_seq_one_letter_code
_entity_poly.pdbx_strand_id
1 'polypeptide(L)' 'MCTELVTTLKRQATRILAELRESKEPILITEQGQPSAYLLDVSDYEYMVRRMEILEGM' A
#
# COMPACT_ATOMS: atom_id res chain seq x y z
N MET A 1 -0.87 7.51 -7.22
CA MET A 1 -0.26 6.17 -7.01
C MET A 1 1.22 6.27 -7.29
N CYS A 2 2.05 6.06 -6.27
CA CYS A 2 3.51 6.08 -6.38
C CYS A 2 4.05 4.66 -6.55
N THR A 3 5.25 4.51 -7.12
CA THR A 3 5.91 3.21 -7.30
C THR A 3 7.31 3.24 -6.71
N GLU A 4 7.64 2.24 -5.90
CA GLU A 4 8.91 2.11 -5.17
C GLU A 4 9.55 0.74 -5.38
N LEU A 5 10.88 0.66 -5.28
CA LEU A 5 11.61 -0.61 -5.31
C LEU A 5 11.62 -1.24 -3.92
N VAL A 6 11.53 -2.58 -3.85
CA VAL A 6 11.60 -3.34 -2.59
C VAL A 6 12.88 -3.07 -1.79
N THR A 7 14.00 -2.80 -2.47
CA THR A 7 15.27 -2.46 -1.83
C THR A 7 15.24 -1.07 -1.19
N THR A 8 14.55 -0.12 -1.82
CA THR A 8 14.32 1.22 -1.25
C THR A 8 13.42 1.13 -0.04
N LEU A 9 12.33 0.35 -0.10
CA LEU A 9 11.46 0.10 1.04
C LEU A 9 12.22 -0.43 2.25
N LYS A 10 13.08 -1.44 2.07
CA LYS A 10 13.89 -2.01 3.16
C LYS A 10 14.81 -0.99 3.83
N ARG A 11 15.38 -0.05 3.05
CA ARG A 11 16.33 0.96 3.56
C ARG A 11 15.62 2.20 4.13
N GLN A 12 14.43 2.53 3.65
CA GLN A 12 13.74 3.80 3.93
C GLN A 12 12.29 3.61 4.39
N ALA A 13 12.00 2.47 5.04
CA ALA A 13 10.65 2.09 5.46
C ALA A 13 9.94 3.22 6.22
N THR A 14 10.61 3.85 7.18
CA THR A 14 10.02 4.93 7.99
C THR A 14 9.59 6.14 7.16
N ARG A 15 10.39 6.54 6.15
CA ARG A 15 10.06 7.66 5.25
C ARG A 15 8.85 7.30 4.39
N ILE A 16 8.88 6.12 3.78
CA ILE A 16 7.80 5.64 2.89
C ILE A 16 6.49 5.50 3.67
N LEU A 17 6.54 5.01 4.91
CA LEU A 17 5.36 4.93 5.79
C LEU A 17 4.84 6.32 6.19
N ALA A 18 5.71 7.31 6.38
CA ALA A 18 5.28 8.68 6.65
C ALA A 18 4.59 9.30 5.43
N GLU A 19 5.16 9.11 4.24
CA GLU A 19 4.58 9.56 2.96
C GLU A 19 3.23 8.90 2.68
N LEU A 20 3.09 7.60 2.94
CA LEU A 20 1.82 6.89 2.85
C LEU A 20 0.75 7.50 3.75
N ARG A 21 1.11 7.88 4.99
CA ARG A 21 0.18 8.48 5.96
C ARG A 21 -0.24 9.89 5.57
N GLU A 22 0.67 10.68 5.02
CA GLU A 22 0.42 12.06 4.62
C GLU A 22 -0.35 12.13 3.30
N SER A 23 0.08 11.36 2.30
CA SER A 23 -0.53 11.35 0.98
C SER A 23 -1.85 10.60 0.94
N LYS A 24 -2.04 9.59 1.81
CA LYS A 24 -3.15 8.63 1.75
C LYS A 24 -3.31 7.95 0.37
N GLU A 25 -2.23 7.89 -0.40
CA GLU A 25 -2.20 7.23 -1.71
C GLU A 25 -1.50 5.87 -1.63
N PRO A 26 -2.03 4.83 -2.30
CA PRO A 26 -1.36 3.54 -2.43
C PRO A 26 0.02 3.65 -3.07
N ILE A 27 0.98 2.89 -2.53
CA ILE A 27 2.34 2.76 -3.07
C ILE A 27 2.52 1.34 -3.62
N LEU A 28 2.87 1.24 -4.91
CA LEU A 28 3.22 -0.03 -5.55
C LEU A 28 4.68 -0.36 -5.26
N ILE A 29 4.92 -1.54 -4.69
CA ILE A 29 6.25 -2.09 -4.50
C ILE A 29 6.58 -3.01 -5.66
N THR A 30 7.78 -2.84 -6.20
CA THR A 30 8.32 -3.66 -7.29
C THR A 30 9.56 -4.42 -6.84
N GLU A 31 9.70 -5.66 -7.33
CA GLU A 31 10.89 -6.49 -7.17
C GLU A 31 11.34 -6.97 -8.55
N GLN A 32 12.63 -6.78 -8.88
CA GLN A 32 13.18 -7.13 -10.19
C GLN A 32 12.38 -6.54 -11.38
N GLY A 33 11.80 -5.35 -11.19
CA GLY A 33 10.98 -4.65 -12.19
C GLY A 33 9.55 -5.17 -12.33
N GLN A 34 9.14 -6.16 -11.54
CA GLN A 34 7.79 -6.72 -11.51
C GLN A 34 7.00 -6.16 -10.32
N PRO A 35 5.71 -5.81 -10.49
CA PRO A 35 4.82 -5.51 -9.37
C PRO A 35 4.74 -6.68 -8.38
N SER A 36 5.04 -6.44 -7.10
CA SER A 36 5.06 -7.48 -6.08
C SER A 36 4.04 -7.26 -4.96
N ALA A 37 3.79 -6.01 -4.57
CA ALA A 37 2.84 -5.69 -3.50
C ALA A 37 2.30 -4.26 -3.60
N TYR A 38 1.19 -4.00 -2.92
CA TYR A 38 0.71 -2.65 -2.62
C TYR A 38 0.84 -2.38 -1.12
N LEU A 39 1.34 -1.19 -0.78
CA LEU A 39 1.34 -0.68 0.58
C LEU A 39 0.17 0.31 0.73
N LEU A 40 -0.69 0.03 1.70
CA LEU A 40 -1.89 0.81 2.02
C LEU A 40 -1.87 1.17 3.51
N ASP A 41 -2.51 2.29 3.87
CA ASP A 41 -2.83 2.54 5.28
C ASP A 41 -3.78 1.44 5.77
N VAL A 42 -3.60 1.01 7.02
CA VAL A 42 -4.41 -0.06 7.60
C VAL A 42 -5.89 0.31 7.59
N SER A 43 -6.22 1.56 7.88
CA SER A 43 -7.61 2.03 7.92
C SER A 43 -8.26 1.98 6.53
N ASP A 44 -7.50 2.32 5.48
CA ASP A 44 -7.98 2.29 4.11
C ASP A 44 -8.17 0.85 3.61
N TYR A 45 -7.25 -0.05 3.99
CA TYR A 45 -7.37 -1.48 3.72
C TYR A 45 -8.61 -2.07 4.39
N GLU A 46 -8.81 -1.83 5.69
CA GLU A 46 -9.96 -2.33 6.44
C GLU A 46 -11.28 -1.81 5.88
N TYR A 47 -11.33 -0.52 5.50
CA TYR A 47 -12.51 0.07 4.87
C TYR A 47 -12.83 -0.60 3.52
N MET A 48 -11.81 -0.86 2.71
CA MET A 48 -11.95 -1.54 1.43
C MET A 48 -12.48 -2.97 1.60
N VAL A 49 -11.90 -3.74 2.54
CA VAL A 49 -12.34 -5.10 2.85
C VAL A 49 -13.78 -5.10 3.33
N ARG A 50 -14.12 -4.23 4.30
CA ARG A 50 -15.49 -4.13 4.82
C ARG A 50 -16.51 -3.79 3.74
N ARG A 51 -16.15 -2.91 2.81
CA ARG A 51 -17.03 -2.58 1.68
C ARG A 51 -17.21 -3.78 0.74
N MET A 52 -16.16 -4.57 0.53
CA MET A 52 -16.23 -5.78 -0.29
C MET A 52 -17.13 -6.83 0.35
N GLU A 53 -17.01 -7.07 1.66
CA GLU A 53 -17.89 -7.99 2.41
C GLU A 53 -19.38 -7.64 2.23
N ILE A 54 -19.71 -6.35 2.37
CA ILE A 54 -21.08 -5.85 2.15
C ILE A 54 -21.57 -6.11 0.72
N LEU A 55 -20.71 -5.93 -0.29
CA LEU A 55 -21.06 -6.14 -1.70
C LEU A 55 -21.21 -7.62 -2.06
N GLU A 56 -20.46 -8.50 -1.38
CA GLU A 56 -20.55 -9.94 -1.54
C GLU A 56 -21.69 -10.57 -0.73
N GLY A 57 -22.36 -9.79 0.13
CA GLY A 57 -23.49 -10.24 0.94
C GLY A 57 -23.09 -11.09 2.14
N MET A 58 -21.85 -10.92 2.63
CA MET A 58 -21.34 -11.47 3.89
C MET A 58 -21.63 -10.52 5.06
#